data_AF-V7H1S5-F1
#
_entry.id   AF-V7H1S5-F1
#
_cell.length_a   1.000
_cell.length_b   1.000
_cell.length_c   1.000
_cell.angle_alpha   90.00
_cell.angle_beta   90.00
_cell.angle_gamma   90.00
#
_symmetry.space_group_name_H-M   'P 1'
#
loop_
_entity.id
_entity.type
_entity.pdbx_description
1 polymer ?
#
loop_
_entity_poly.entity_id
_entity_poly.type
_entity_poly.pdbx_seq_one_letter_code
_entity_poly.pdbx_strand_id
1 'polypeptide(L)'
;MTISMRSLTGRRPFLTAALAIVALAGLVAGAITAEPRAKDLFGAKKLPAVAAAQSFGFYSKGCFTGGVAIPMDGQNWEVMRPSRNRRWGHPTMIALIEKLSRDAAADGWPGLLIGDISQPRGGPMLTGHASHQIGLDADIWLTPMPDRKLTTQERENISATLMVDDKTHLVKDRLWKPIHTKLLKRAASYPEVERILVNPGIKKKLCDTVTGDRTWLRKIRPFWGHDYHFHIRIGCQPGSPNCKGQEATPDDDGCGKPLAWWFTEEPWRPNKNPDAPKARDLMTMANLPKQCQFVLDQPDADSAEAVTYRGGGVPIAARAPEPDAPPPIAGNAGGLPNAANAFTATPEIGIPLPRRRPPANVGQ
;
A
#
# COMPACT_ATOMS: atom_id res chain seq x y z
N MET A 1 26.40 93.15 -31.91
CA MET A 1 27.58 92.29 -31.69
C MET A 1 27.12 90.99 -31.06
N THR A 2 27.35 89.91 -31.79
CA THR A 2 27.43 88.47 -31.47
C THR A 2 27.44 87.96 -30.01
N ILE A 3 26.56 86.95 -29.78
CA ILE A 3 26.77 85.62 -29.16
C ILE A 3 27.23 85.51 -27.70
N SER A 4 26.41 84.87 -26.84
CA SER A 4 26.85 83.67 -26.09
C SER A 4 25.69 82.90 -25.44
N MET A 5 25.52 81.62 -25.81
CA MET A 5 24.70 80.63 -25.08
C MET A 5 25.49 80.08 -23.88
N ARG A 6 24.83 79.88 -22.75
CA ARG A 6 25.11 78.92 -21.64
C ARG A 6 23.97 79.09 -20.61
N SER A 7 23.45 78.11 -19.89
CA SER A 7 23.81 76.72 -19.64
C SER A 7 22.54 75.99 -19.16
N LEU A 8 22.48 74.68 -19.43
CA LEU A 8 21.42 73.76 -19.05
C LEU A 8 21.14 73.71 -17.54
N THR A 9 19.86 73.60 -17.21
CA THR A 9 19.30 73.31 -15.89
C THR A 9 19.61 71.87 -15.47
N GLY A 10 20.66 71.68 -14.67
CA GLY A 10 20.95 70.43 -13.99
C GLY A 10 20.13 70.25 -12.71
N ARG A 11 18.88 69.78 -12.80
CA ARG A 11 18.16 69.19 -11.65
C ARG A 11 18.34 67.68 -11.67
N ARG A 12 19.20 67.23 -10.77
CA ARG A 12 19.57 65.86 -10.37
C ARG A 12 18.42 64.84 -10.43
N PRO A 13 18.52 63.75 -11.22
CA PRO A 13 17.54 62.66 -11.29
C PRO A 13 17.91 61.55 -10.27
N PHE A 14 18.05 61.88 -8.99
CA PHE A 14 18.45 60.88 -7.97
C PHE A 14 17.31 60.43 -7.04
N LEU A 15 16.08 60.94 -7.22
CA LEU A 15 14.92 60.53 -6.42
C LEU A 15 13.92 59.62 -7.16
N THR A 16 13.98 59.54 -8.49
CA THR A 16 13.12 58.63 -9.28
C THR A 16 13.70 57.23 -9.43
N ALA A 17 15.02 57.05 -9.27
CA ALA A 17 15.65 55.73 -9.34
C ALA A 17 15.40 54.85 -8.10
N ALA A 18 15.21 55.44 -6.92
CA ALA A 18 14.99 54.69 -5.68
C ALA A 18 13.57 54.08 -5.58
N LEU A 19 12.54 54.76 -6.11
CA LEU A 19 11.17 54.22 -6.12
C LEU A 19 10.97 53.13 -7.18
N ALA A 20 11.70 53.19 -8.31
CA ALA A 20 11.61 52.18 -9.36
C ALA A 20 12.22 50.83 -8.94
N ILE A 21 13.24 50.83 -8.09
CA ILE A 21 13.87 49.60 -7.59
C ILE A 21 12.99 48.91 -6.53
N VAL A 22 12.27 49.67 -5.70
CA VAL A 22 11.32 49.08 -4.72
C VAL A 22 10.06 48.54 -5.42
N ALA A 23 9.60 49.18 -6.50
CA ALA A 23 8.47 48.68 -7.29
C ALA A 23 8.81 47.43 -8.12
N LEU A 24 10.06 47.29 -8.59
CA LEU A 24 10.50 46.09 -9.33
C LEU A 24 10.80 44.89 -8.39
N ALA A 25 11.11 45.14 -7.12
CA ALA A 25 11.28 44.09 -6.11
C ALA A 25 9.94 43.50 -5.63
N GLY A 26 8.83 44.24 -5.75
CA GLY A 26 7.49 43.79 -5.36
C GLY A 26 6.83 42.81 -6.34
N LEU A 27 7.29 42.75 -7.60
CA LEU A 27 6.71 41.91 -8.66
C LEU A 27 7.33 40.50 -8.75
N VAL A 28 8.36 40.20 -7.97
CA VAL A 28 8.97 38.85 -7.89
C VAL A 28 8.44 38.06 -6.69
N ALA A 29 7.64 38.70 -5.82
CA ALA A 29 7.00 38.05 -4.69
C ALA A 29 5.68 37.37 -5.12
N GLY A 30 5.77 36.09 -5.48
CA GLY A 30 4.64 35.18 -5.39
C GLY A 30 4.01 34.72 -6.69
N ALA A 31 4.81 34.15 -7.61
CA ALA A 31 4.28 32.96 -8.26
C ALA A 31 4.12 31.90 -7.15
N ILE A 32 2.94 31.83 -6.54
CA ILE A 32 2.56 30.70 -5.68
C ILE A 32 2.56 29.50 -6.62
N THR A 33 3.70 28.81 -6.73
CA THR A 33 3.76 27.52 -7.39
C THR A 33 2.85 26.62 -6.59
N ALA A 34 1.68 26.30 -7.13
CA ALA A 34 0.75 25.37 -6.48
C ALA A 34 1.54 24.11 -6.10
N GLU A 35 1.46 23.70 -4.83
CA GLU A 35 2.19 22.53 -4.36
C GLU A 35 1.89 21.34 -5.29
N PRO A 36 2.91 20.57 -5.72
CA PRO A 36 2.69 19.41 -6.54
C PRO A 36 1.70 18.45 -5.88
N ARG A 37 0.78 17.90 -6.66
CA ARG A 37 -0.17 16.89 -6.16
C ARG A 37 0.62 15.63 -5.80
N ALA A 38 0.28 15.05 -4.66
CA ALA A 38 0.94 13.84 -4.18
C ALA A 38 0.79 12.69 -5.19
N LYS A 39 -0.38 12.56 -5.84
CA LYS A 39 -0.60 11.49 -6.83
C LYS A 39 0.35 11.56 -8.02
N ASP A 40 0.74 12.77 -8.43
CA ASP A 40 1.62 12.97 -9.58
C ASP A 40 3.06 12.59 -9.21
N LEU A 41 3.50 12.94 -8.00
CA LEU A 41 4.82 12.57 -7.47
C LEU A 41 4.96 11.06 -7.23
N PHE A 42 3.99 10.44 -6.55
CA PHE A 42 4.02 9.00 -6.26
C PHE A 42 3.79 8.17 -7.53
N GLY A 43 2.90 8.60 -8.42
CA GLY A 43 2.63 7.93 -9.70
C GLY A 43 3.79 7.99 -10.71
N ALA A 44 4.70 8.94 -10.55
CA ALA A 44 5.91 9.03 -11.37
C ALA A 44 6.97 7.95 -11.01
N LYS A 45 6.97 7.47 -9.76
CA LYS A 45 7.97 6.48 -9.29
C LYS A 45 7.74 5.13 -9.95
N LYS A 46 8.81 4.54 -10.47
CA LYS A 46 8.76 3.23 -11.17
C LYS A 46 9.18 2.08 -10.27
N LEU A 47 10.02 2.33 -9.28
CA LEU A 47 10.60 1.35 -8.37
C LEU A 47 10.36 1.75 -6.90
N PRO A 48 10.33 0.78 -5.98
CA PRO A 48 10.12 1.05 -4.56
C PRO A 48 11.31 1.79 -3.96
N ALA A 49 11.07 2.45 -2.83
CA ALA A 49 12.10 3.05 -2.00
C ALA A 49 12.91 1.95 -1.27
N VAL A 50 14.23 1.99 -1.40
CA VAL A 50 15.14 1.07 -0.69
C VAL A 50 15.26 1.51 0.78
N ALA A 51 14.47 0.90 1.64
CA ALA A 51 14.57 1.03 3.09
C ALA A 51 13.86 -0.16 3.76
N ALA A 52 13.91 -0.23 5.09
CA ALA A 52 13.11 -1.19 5.83
C ALA A 52 11.61 -1.04 5.51
N ALA A 53 10.90 -2.17 5.48
CA ALA A 53 9.47 -2.19 5.21
C ALA A 53 8.70 -1.49 6.33
N GLN A 54 8.04 -0.38 5.99
CA GLN A 54 7.22 0.39 6.92
C GLN A 54 6.06 1.06 6.20
N SER A 55 4.88 1.04 6.82
CA SER A 55 3.68 1.76 6.39
C SER A 55 3.50 3.05 7.21
N PHE A 56 3.17 4.16 6.55
CA PHE A 56 3.00 5.46 7.18
C PHE A 56 1.62 6.04 6.90
N GLY A 57 0.95 6.52 7.95
CA GLY A 57 -0.36 7.17 7.84
C GLY A 57 -1.51 6.17 7.77
N PHE A 58 -2.52 6.49 6.99
CA PHE A 58 -3.75 5.71 6.86
C PHE A 58 -3.90 5.15 5.44
N TYR A 59 -4.70 4.10 5.28
CA TYR A 59 -4.88 3.37 4.01
C TYR A 59 -5.19 4.25 2.78
N SER A 60 -5.86 5.39 2.97
CA SER A 60 -6.20 6.38 1.95
C SER A 60 -5.50 7.74 2.10
N LYS A 61 -4.49 7.81 2.97
CA LYS A 61 -3.73 9.03 3.28
C LYS A 61 -2.38 8.65 3.86
N GLY A 62 -1.49 8.13 3.01
CA GLY A 62 -0.23 7.56 3.46
C GLY A 62 0.72 7.18 2.33
N CYS A 63 1.78 6.48 2.68
CA CYS A 63 2.82 5.95 1.80
C CYS A 63 3.51 4.76 2.50
N PHE A 64 4.42 4.07 1.81
CA PHE A 64 5.24 3.02 2.44
C PHE A 64 6.63 2.90 1.81
N THR A 65 7.56 2.33 2.56
CA THR A 65 8.93 1.96 2.12
C THR A 65 9.15 0.46 2.17
N GLY A 66 10.27 -0.01 1.59
CA GLY A 66 10.65 -1.43 1.63
C GLY A 66 9.64 -2.33 0.94
N GLY A 67 8.96 -1.78 -0.07
CA GLY A 67 7.98 -2.49 -0.85
C GLY A 67 8.62 -3.57 -1.71
N VAL A 68 7.96 -4.71 -1.78
CA VAL A 68 8.32 -5.80 -2.69
C VAL A 68 7.19 -6.03 -3.66
N ALA A 69 7.51 -6.48 -4.86
CA ALA A 69 6.49 -6.88 -5.81
C ALA A 69 6.16 -8.35 -5.68
N ILE A 70 4.88 -8.71 -5.86
CA ILE A 70 4.53 -10.10 -6.17
C ILE A 70 5.03 -10.46 -7.58
N PRO A 71 5.56 -11.67 -7.84
CA PRO A 71 5.85 -12.12 -9.20
C PRO A 71 4.65 -11.93 -10.14
N MET A 72 4.93 -11.55 -11.40
CA MET A 72 3.88 -11.38 -12.42
C MET A 72 3.05 -12.65 -12.63
N ASP A 73 3.70 -13.79 -12.42
CA ASP A 73 3.17 -15.14 -12.52
C ASP A 73 3.54 -15.93 -11.28
N GLY A 74 2.62 -16.74 -10.79
CA GLY A 74 2.94 -17.83 -9.87
C GLY A 74 2.14 -19.08 -10.21
N GLN A 75 2.35 -20.14 -9.44
CA GLN A 75 1.69 -21.41 -9.68
C GLN A 75 0.16 -21.29 -9.66
N ASN A 76 -0.39 -20.44 -8.80
CA ASN A 76 -1.83 -20.30 -8.57
C ASN A 76 -2.29 -18.84 -8.72
N TRP A 77 -1.56 -17.99 -9.45
CA TRP A 77 -1.97 -16.61 -9.69
C TRP A 77 -1.37 -15.97 -10.95
N GLU A 78 -2.04 -14.93 -11.43
CA GLU A 78 -1.55 -14.01 -12.46
C GLU A 78 -1.87 -12.55 -12.10
N VAL A 79 -0.92 -11.64 -12.33
CA VAL A 79 -1.10 -10.20 -12.12
C VAL A 79 -1.83 -9.55 -13.30
N MET A 80 -2.95 -8.89 -13.03
CA MET A 80 -3.77 -8.20 -14.02
C MET A 80 -3.38 -6.74 -14.16
N ARG A 81 -3.62 -6.18 -15.34
CA ARG A 81 -3.22 -4.81 -15.70
C ARG A 81 -1.76 -4.45 -15.37
N PRO A 82 -0.74 -5.27 -15.75
CA PRO A 82 0.67 -5.01 -15.43
C PRO A 82 1.15 -3.58 -15.71
N SER A 83 0.67 -2.97 -16.80
CA SER A 83 0.99 -1.61 -17.24
C SER A 83 0.74 -0.53 -16.18
N ARG A 84 -0.19 -0.78 -15.24
CA ARG A 84 -0.50 0.16 -14.14
C ARG A 84 0.63 0.27 -13.12
N ASN A 85 1.57 -0.67 -13.09
CA ASN A 85 2.66 -0.76 -12.13
C ASN A 85 2.18 -0.78 -10.66
N ARG A 86 1.20 -1.65 -10.35
CA ARG A 86 0.50 -1.71 -9.05
C ARG A 86 0.66 -3.00 -8.26
N ARG A 87 1.66 -3.82 -8.61
CA ARG A 87 1.90 -5.14 -7.98
C ARG A 87 2.77 -5.07 -6.70
N TRP A 88 2.91 -3.89 -6.11
CA TRP A 88 3.83 -3.61 -5.00
C TRP A 88 3.10 -3.55 -3.68
N GLY A 89 3.70 -4.07 -2.61
CA GLY A 89 3.11 -4.00 -1.28
C GLY A 89 4.12 -4.23 -0.17
N HIS A 90 3.64 -4.12 1.07
CA HIS A 90 4.40 -4.54 2.24
C HIS A 90 4.69 -6.05 2.13
N PRO A 91 5.87 -6.55 2.55
CA PRO A 91 6.22 -7.97 2.46
C PRO A 91 5.15 -8.91 3.04
N THR A 92 4.55 -8.56 4.19
CA THR A 92 3.43 -9.33 4.75
C THR A 92 2.22 -9.42 3.82
N MET A 93 1.88 -8.34 3.11
CA MET A 93 0.77 -8.34 2.17
C MET A 93 1.04 -9.26 0.99
N ILE A 94 2.26 -9.21 0.43
CA ILE A 94 2.66 -10.08 -0.68
C ILE A 94 2.69 -11.54 -0.25
N ALA A 95 3.22 -11.83 0.94
CA ALA A 95 3.22 -13.18 1.52
C ALA A 95 1.79 -13.69 1.77
N LEU A 96 0.88 -12.83 2.21
CA LEU A 96 -0.53 -13.20 2.40
C LEU A 96 -1.22 -13.53 1.08
N ILE A 97 -0.95 -12.79 0.01
CA ILE A 97 -1.52 -13.07 -1.32
C ILE A 97 -0.98 -14.39 -1.87
N GLU A 98 0.33 -14.64 -1.76
CA GLU A 98 0.93 -15.93 -2.13
C GLU A 98 0.28 -17.07 -1.35
N LYS A 99 0.16 -16.94 -0.02
CA LYS A 99 -0.51 -17.92 0.83
C LYS A 99 -1.97 -18.14 0.42
N LEU A 100 -2.72 -17.06 0.19
CA LEU A 100 -4.10 -17.13 -0.30
C LEU A 100 -4.20 -17.90 -1.61
N SER A 101 -3.26 -17.70 -2.53
CA SER A 101 -3.28 -18.40 -3.82
C SER A 101 -3.19 -19.91 -3.67
N ARG A 102 -2.30 -20.40 -2.79
CA ARG A 102 -2.11 -21.83 -2.53
C ARG A 102 -3.30 -22.41 -1.78
N ASP A 103 -3.75 -21.74 -0.72
CA ASP A 103 -4.84 -22.25 0.11
C ASP A 103 -6.18 -22.22 -0.62
N ALA A 104 -6.44 -21.19 -1.43
CA ALA A 104 -7.63 -21.13 -2.26
C ALA A 104 -7.63 -22.21 -3.35
N ALA A 105 -6.46 -22.48 -3.96
CA ALA A 105 -6.31 -23.60 -4.89
C ALA A 105 -6.60 -24.95 -4.21
N ALA A 106 -6.10 -25.16 -3.00
CA ALA A 106 -6.41 -26.35 -2.19
C ALA A 106 -7.91 -26.47 -1.87
N ASP A 107 -8.64 -25.35 -1.77
CA ASP A 107 -10.09 -25.32 -1.59
C ASP A 107 -10.89 -25.55 -2.89
N GLY A 108 -10.21 -25.60 -4.04
CA GLY A 108 -10.77 -25.81 -5.38
C GLY A 108 -10.95 -24.53 -6.21
N TRP A 109 -10.38 -23.39 -5.80
CA TRP A 109 -10.38 -22.16 -6.60
C TRP A 109 -9.28 -22.24 -7.66
N PRO A 110 -9.57 -22.02 -8.96
CA PRO A 110 -8.58 -22.28 -10.03
C PRO A 110 -7.28 -21.47 -9.96
N GLY A 111 -7.30 -20.32 -9.29
CA GLY A 111 -6.15 -19.42 -9.14
C GLY A 111 -6.59 -17.97 -9.02
N LEU A 112 -5.72 -17.12 -8.50
CA LEU A 112 -6.02 -15.70 -8.27
C LEU A 112 -5.68 -14.87 -9.50
N LEU A 113 -6.65 -14.08 -9.98
CA LEU A 113 -6.36 -12.94 -10.85
C LEU A 113 -6.20 -11.71 -9.95
N ILE A 114 -4.98 -11.23 -9.80
CA ILE A 114 -4.60 -10.19 -8.85
C ILE A 114 -4.73 -8.83 -9.51
N GLY A 115 -5.55 -7.94 -8.94
CA GLY A 115 -5.70 -6.56 -9.37
C GLY A 115 -4.65 -5.64 -8.75
N ASP A 116 -5.09 -4.45 -8.34
CA ASP A 116 -4.20 -3.44 -7.78
C ASP A 116 -3.80 -3.81 -6.33
N ILE A 117 -2.51 -3.72 -6.00
CA ILE A 117 -1.98 -3.81 -4.62
C ILE A 117 -1.62 -2.40 -4.15
N SER A 118 -0.55 -1.82 -4.68
CA SER A 118 -0.14 -0.43 -4.45
C SER A 118 0.87 0.00 -5.53
N GLN A 119 1.03 1.31 -5.70
CA GLN A 119 2.16 1.86 -6.47
C GLN A 119 3.50 1.52 -5.77
N PRO A 120 4.67 1.64 -6.43
CA PRO A 120 5.95 1.19 -5.86
C PRO A 120 6.30 1.79 -4.50
N ARG A 121 5.87 3.03 -4.26
CA ARG A 121 6.08 3.74 -2.99
C ARG A 121 4.76 4.09 -2.27
N GLY A 122 3.66 3.48 -2.72
CA GLY A 122 2.32 3.77 -2.23
C GLY A 122 1.82 5.12 -2.68
N GLY A 123 1.25 5.89 -1.75
CA GLY A 123 0.72 7.22 -2.04
C GLY A 123 -0.60 7.21 -2.82
N PRO A 124 -1.24 8.38 -2.94
CA PRO A 124 -2.41 8.58 -3.80
C PRO A 124 -2.19 8.04 -5.22
N MET A 125 -3.07 7.14 -5.68
CA MET A 125 -3.01 6.62 -7.04
C MET A 125 -3.38 7.67 -8.09
N LEU A 126 -2.80 7.57 -9.30
CA LEU A 126 -3.21 8.39 -10.44
C LEU A 126 -4.70 8.20 -10.81
N THR A 127 -5.21 6.97 -10.65
CA THR A 127 -6.57 6.55 -11.03
C THR A 127 -7.07 5.43 -10.13
N GLY A 128 -8.38 5.17 -10.11
CA GLY A 128 -8.96 4.01 -9.44
C GLY A 128 -9.27 4.26 -7.96
N HIS A 129 -8.68 3.46 -7.07
CA HIS A 129 -9.06 3.37 -5.66
C HIS A 129 -8.62 4.60 -4.84
N ALA A 130 -9.38 4.90 -3.79
CA ALA A 130 -9.00 5.95 -2.82
C ALA A 130 -7.96 5.45 -1.79
N SER A 131 -7.92 4.13 -1.54
CA SER A 131 -6.97 3.48 -0.62
C SER A 131 -5.73 2.94 -1.35
N HIS A 132 -5.13 1.82 -0.92
CA HIS A 132 -3.92 1.23 -1.53
C HIS A 132 -2.67 2.12 -1.46
N GLN A 133 -2.62 3.01 -0.46
CA GLN A 133 -1.53 3.97 -0.36
C GLN A 133 -0.39 3.47 0.52
N ILE A 134 -0.61 2.46 1.37
CA ILE A 134 0.36 2.05 2.40
C ILE A 134 0.84 0.61 2.28
N GLY A 135 0.58 -0.06 1.15
CA GLY A 135 1.08 -1.42 0.89
C GLY A 135 0.35 -2.53 1.64
N LEU A 136 -0.84 -2.27 2.19
CA LEU A 136 -1.61 -3.20 3.04
C LEU A 136 -3.01 -3.52 2.47
N ASP A 137 -3.24 -3.20 1.20
CA ASP A 137 -4.49 -3.41 0.47
C ASP A 137 -4.21 -4.19 -0.82
N ALA A 138 -5.12 -5.07 -1.24
CA ALA A 138 -5.07 -5.68 -2.57
C ALA A 138 -6.45 -6.08 -3.08
N ASP A 139 -6.64 -5.91 -4.39
CA ASP A 139 -7.83 -6.39 -5.08
C ASP A 139 -7.59 -7.77 -5.67
N ILE A 140 -8.52 -8.68 -5.45
CA ILE A 140 -8.51 -10.02 -6.05
C ILE A 140 -9.82 -10.18 -6.81
N TRP A 141 -9.74 -10.53 -8.10
CA TRP A 141 -10.93 -10.70 -8.92
C TRP A 141 -11.72 -11.93 -8.47
N LEU A 142 -13.04 -11.82 -8.55
CA LEU A 142 -13.99 -12.94 -8.40
C LEU A 142 -14.16 -13.71 -9.72
N THR A 143 -13.39 -13.35 -10.75
CA THR A 143 -13.29 -14.13 -11.98
C THR A 143 -12.31 -15.28 -11.75
N PRO A 144 -12.70 -16.54 -11.92
CA PRO A 144 -11.77 -17.66 -11.82
C PRO A 144 -10.65 -17.52 -12.85
N MET A 145 -9.41 -17.78 -12.43
CA MET A 145 -8.27 -17.86 -13.35
C MET A 145 -8.52 -18.97 -14.39
N PRO A 146 -8.25 -18.73 -15.68
CA PRO A 146 -8.43 -19.76 -16.70
C PRO A 146 -7.39 -20.88 -16.56
N ASP A 147 -7.70 -22.06 -17.11
CA ASP A 147 -6.81 -23.24 -17.11
C ASP A 147 -5.71 -23.15 -18.19
N ARG A 148 -5.19 -21.95 -18.39
CA ARG A 148 -4.07 -21.65 -19.28
C ARG A 148 -3.43 -20.35 -18.84
N LYS A 149 -2.16 -20.17 -19.19
CA LYS A 149 -1.48 -18.90 -18.98
C LYS A 149 -2.09 -17.80 -19.87
N LEU A 150 -2.41 -16.64 -19.30
CA LEU A 150 -2.75 -15.46 -20.09
C LEU A 150 -1.49 -14.79 -20.62
N THR A 151 -1.56 -14.26 -21.83
CA THR A 151 -0.55 -13.33 -22.36
C THR A 151 -0.64 -11.97 -21.65
N THR A 152 0.43 -11.19 -21.69
CA THR A 152 0.42 -9.82 -21.14
C THR A 152 -0.73 -8.98 -21.74
N GLN A 153 -0.96 -9.07 -23.05
CA GLN A 153 -2.04 -8.34 -23.72
C GLN A 153 -3.44 -8.77 -23.21
N GLU A 154 -3.65 -10.06 -22.96
CA GLU A 154 -4.90 -10.54 -22.36
C GLU A 154 -5.10 -10.00 -20.95
N ARG A 155 -4.04 -9.97 -20.13
CA ARG A 155 -4.09 -9.41 -18.78
C ARG A 155 -4.39 -7.91 -18.74
N GLU A 156 -4.05 -7.19 -19.80
CA GLU A 156 -4.43 -5.78 -19.96
C GLU A 156 -5.91 -5.60 -20.34
N ASN A 157 -6.49 -6.52 -21.13
CA ASN A 157 -7.76 -6.24 -21.81
C ASN A 157 -8.94 -7.10 -21.36
N ILE A 158 -8.71 -8.29 -20.80
CA ILE A 158 -9.81 -9.15 -20.32
C ILE A 158 -10.64 -8.37 -19.30
N SER A 159 -11.95 -8.35 -19.49
CA SER A 159 -12.87 -7.78 -18.52
C SER A 159 -13.14 -8.77 -17.39
N ALA A 160 -13.18 -8.25 -16.17
CA ALA A 160 -13.62 -9.04 -15.03
C ALA A 160 -15.12 -9.36 -15.14
N THR A 161 -15.51 -10.51 -14.59
CA THR A 161 -16.91 -10.94 -14.51
C THR A 161 -17.64 -10.12 -13.45
N LEU A 162 -18.63 -9.33 -13.87
CA LEU A 162 -19.52 -8.59 -12.96
C LEU A 162 -20.48 -9.56 -12.25
N MET A 163 -20.22 -9.86 -10.98
CA MET A 163 -20.98 -10.81 -10.16
C MET A 163 -22.33 -10.26 -9.69
N VAL A 164 -22.49 -8.93 -9.69
CA VAL A 164 -23.68 -8.24 -9.19
C VAL A 164 -24.44 -7.59 -10.35
N ASP A 165 -25.75 -7.58 -10.24
CA ASP A 165 -26.67 -6.84 -11.11
C ASP A 165 -26.75 -5.38 -10.67
N ASP A 166 -26.57 -4.46 -11.61
CA ASP A 166 -26.44 -3.03 -11.34
C ASP A 166 -27.75 -2.37 -10.87
N LYS A 167 -28.90 -2.92 -11.28
CA LYS A 167 -30.23 -2.39 -10.92
C LYS A 167 -30.70 -2.90 -9.57
N THR A 168 -30.55 -4.20 -9.33
CA THR A 168 -31.06 -4.84 -8.11
C THR A 168 -30.03 -4.83 -6.98
N HIS A 169 -28.75 -4.60 -7.29
CA HIS A 169 -27.63 -4.75 -6.37
C HIS A 169 -27.53 -6.15 -5.75
N LEU A 170 -28.10 -7.16 -6.41
CA LEU A 170 -28.03 -8.57 -6.00
C LEU A 170 -27.04 -9.36 -6.85
N VAL A 171 -26.50 -10.42 -6.26
CA VAL A 171 -25.63 -11.35 -6.99
C VAL A 171 -26.40 -12.05 -8.11
N LYS A 172 -25.78 -12.18 -9.28
CA LYS A 172 -26.29 -12.97 -10.41
C LYS A 172 -26.08 -14.45 -10.09
N ASP A 173 -27.13 -15.14 -9.65
CA ASP A 173 -27.05 -16.53 -9.18
C ASP A 173 -26.43 -17.49 -10.19
N ARG A 174 -26.63 -17.27 -11.50
CA ARG A 174 -26.01 -18.08 -12.56
C ARG A 174 -24.47 -18.06 -12.57
N LEU A 175 -23.86 -17.04 -11.96
CA LEU A 175 -22.40 -16.87 -11.87
C LEU A 175 -21.85 -17.32 -10.51
N TRP A 176 -22.65 -17.20 -9.44
CA TRP A 176 -22.19 -17.44 -8.08
C TRP A 176 -22.16 -18.94 -7.72
N LYS A 177 -20.97 -19.49 -7.76
CA LYS A 177 -20.68 -20.86 -7.32
C LYS A 177 -20.25 -20.91 -5.85
N PRO A 178 -20.47 -22.02 -5.11
CA PRO A 178 -20.03 -22.20 -3.73
C PRO A 178 -18.54 -21.91 -3.50
N ILE A 179 -17.70 -22.10 -4.52
CA ILE A 179 -16.27 -21.83 -4.42
C ILE A 179 -15.94 -20.34 -4.19
N HIS A 180 -16.78 -19.39 -4.62
CA HIS A 180 -16.60 -17.97 -4.30
C HIS A 180 -16.78 -17.71 -2.80
N THR A 181 -17.73 -18.42 -2.17
CA THR A 181 -17.93 -18.35 -0.72
C THR A 181 -16.74 -18.93 0.03
N LYS A 182 -16.19 -20.06 -0.44
CA LYS A 182 -14.97 -20.64 0.12
C LYS A 182 -13.77 -19.70 -0.01
N LEU A 183 -13.58 -19.05 -1.16
CA LEU A 183 -12.50 -18.08 -1.37
C LEU A 183 -12.58 -16.91 -0.37
N LEU A 184 -13.76 -16.29 -0.22
CA LEU A 184 -13.94 -15.18 0.72
C LEU A 184 -13.79 -15.63 2.17
N LYS A 185 -14.30 -16.82 2.53
CA LYS A 185 -14.11 -17.42 3.85
C LYS A 185 -12.63 -17.67 4.13
N ARG A 186 -11.89 -18.23 3.17
CA ARG A 186 -10.45 -18.49 3.28
C ARG A 186 -9.69 -17.20 3.53
N ALA A 187 -9.91 -16.17 2.72
CA ALA A 187 -9.27 -14.87 2.90
C ALA A 187 -9.61 -14.25 4.27
N ALA A 188 -10.87 -14.32 4.71
CA ALA A 188 -11.29 -13.77 6.01
C ALA A 188 -10.70 -14.54 7.21
N SER A 189 -10.35 -15.81 7.02
CA SER A 189 -9.82 -16.67 8.09
C SER A 189 -8.43 -16.25 8.58
N TYR A 190 -7.70 -15.46 7.80
CA TYR A 190 -6.35 -15.05 8.15
C TYR A 190 -6.36 -13.99 9.25
N PRO A 191 -5.52 -14.15 10.30
CA PRO A 191 -5.48 -13.22 11.42
C PRO A 191 -5.03 -11.82 11.01
N GLU A 192 -4.20 -11.70 9.97
CA GLU A 192 -3.69 -10.43 9.45
C GLU A 192 -4.80 -9.61 8.76
N VAL A 193 -5.82 -10.28 8.21
CA VAL A 193 -6.93 -9.62 7.49
C VAL A 193 -7.90 -9.00 8.49
N GLU A 194 -8.06 -7.68 8.41
CA GLU A 194 -9.02 -6.94 9.23
C GLU A 194 -10.37 -6.77 8.53
N ARG A 195 -10.35 -6.56 7.20
CA ARG A 195 -11.53 -6.32 6.39
C ARG A 195 -11.38 -6.91 4.99
N ILE A 196 -12.50 -7.35 4.45
CA ILE A 196 -12.67 -7.64 3.03
C ILE A 196 -13.84 -6.82 2.53
N LEU A 197 -13.60 -5.87 1.62
CA LEU A 197 -14.66 -5.06 1.03
C LEU A 197 -15.24 -5.78 -0.18
N VAL A 198 -16.56 -5.87 -0.23
CA VAL A 198 -17.32 -6.48 -1.33
C VAL A 198 -18.54 -5.62 -1.62
N ASN A 199 -19.14 -5.82 -2.79
CA ASN A 199 -20.44 -5.24 -3.08
C ASN A 199 -21.51 -5.69 -2.04
N PRO A 200 -22.49 -4.83 -1.66
CA PRO A 200 -23.56 -5.22 -0.75
C PRO A 200 -24.32 -6.48 -1.15
N GLY A 201 -24.54 -6.71 -2.46
CA GLY A 201 -25.16 -7.92 -2.98
C GLY A 201 -24.40 -9.19 -2.63
N ILE A 202 -23.08 -9.15 -2.67
CA ILE A 202 -22.22 -10.27 -2.28
C ILE A 202 -22.33 -10.52 -0.79
N LYS A 203 -22.26 -9.45 0.03
CA LYS A 203 -22.45 -9.56 1.47
C LYS A 203 -23.81 -10.19 1.80
N LYS A 204 -24.88 -9.74 1.12
CA LYS A 204 -26.23 -10.31 1.27
C LYS A 204 -26.27 -11.78 0.88
N LYS A 205 -25.71 -12.15 -0.29
CA LYS A 205 -25.65 -13.56 -0.73
C LYS A 205 -24.98 -14.45 0.31
N LEU A 206 -23.87 -14.00 0.92
CA LEU A 206 -23.21 -14.72 2.00
C LEU A 206 -24.10 -14.82 3.24
N CYS A 207 -24.73 -13.72 3.65
CA CYS A 207 -25.63 -13.70 4.80
C CYS A 207 -26.80 -14.67 4.63
N ASP A 208 -27.37 -14.76 3.42
CA ASP A 208 -28.52 -15.61 3.12
C ASP A 208 -28.15 -17.10 3.04
N THR A 209 -26.91 -17.44 2.67
CA THR A 209 -26.54 -18.82 2.29
C THR A 209 -25.53 -19.51 3.21
N VAL A 210 -24.75 -18.76 3.98
CA VAL A 210 -23.75 -19.34 4.90
C VAL A 210 -24.45 -19.87 6.15
N THR A 211 -24.33 -21.15 6.41
CA THR A 211 -24.79 -21.80 7.64
C THR A 211 -23.60 -22.21 8.52
N GLY A 212 -23.86 -22.52 9.80
CA GLY A 212 -22.82 -22.89 10.76
C GLY A 212 -21.99 -21.70 11.24
N ASP A 213 -20.66 -21.81 11.21
CA ASP A 213 -19.77 -20.73 11.63
C ASP A 213 -19.82 -19.53 10.67
N ARG A 214 -20.34 -18.43 11.22
CA ARG A 214 -20.53 -17.13 10.56
C ARG A 214 -19.61 -16.05 11.11
N THR A 215 -18.74 -16.36 12.07
CA THR A 215 -17.90 -15.35 12.75
C THR A 215 -17.02 -14.57 11.76
N TRP A 216 -16.52 -15.24 10.71
CA TRP A 216 -15.74 -14.62 9.65
C TRP A 216 -16.50 -13.57 8.82
N LEU A 217 -17.84 -13.62 8.78
CA LEU A 217 -18.64 -12.65 8.05
C LEU A 217 -18.45 -11.23 8.59
N ARG A 218 -18.10 -11.05 9.88
CA ARG A 218 -17.83 -9.71 10.46
C ARG A 218 -16.78 -8.92 9.68
N LYS A 219 -15.80 -9.62 9.09
CA LYS A 219 -14.73 -9.03 8.27
C LYS A 219 -15.20 -8.67 6.86
N ILE A 220 -16.27 -9.29 6.36
CA ILE A 220 -16.85 -8.97 5.05
C ILE A 220 -17.69 -7.70 5.17
N ARG A 221 -17.23 -6.61 4.55
CA ARG A 221 -17.82 -5.27 4.65
C ARG A 221 -18.44 -4.84 3.32
N PRO A 222 -19.72 -4.46 3.30
CA PRO A 222 -20.33 -3.91 2.09
C PRO A 222 -19.71 -2.54 1.76
N PHE A 223 -19.42 -2.31 0.48
CA PHE A 223 -18.92 -1.04 -0.03
C PHE A 223 -19.34 -0.84 -1.50
N TRP A 224 -19.48 0.41 -1.95
CA TRP A 224 -19.80 0.72 -3.34
C TRP A 224 -18.80 0.11 -4.33
N GLY A 225 -19.26 -0.25 -5.53
CA GLY A 225 -18.44 -0.99 -6.50
C GLY A 225 -18.22 -2.43 -6.05
N HIS A 226 -16.98 -2.93 -6.11
CA HIS A 226 -16.56 -4.27 -5.64
C HIS A 226 -17.48 -5.41 -6.12
N ASP A 227 -17.98 -5.27 -7.34
CA ASP A 227 -18.94 -6.15 -8.00
C ASP A 227 -18.26 -7.26 -8.82
N TYR A 228 -16.97 -7.11 -9.13
CA TYR A 228 -16.16 -8.12 -9.82
C TYR A 228 -14.88 -8.53 -9.08
N HIS A 229 -14.56 -7.87 -7.96
CA HIS A 229 -13.39 -8.15 -7.13
C HIS A 229 -13.77 -7.98 -5.66
N PHE A 230 -12.95 -8.55 -4.78
CA PHE A 230 -12.97 -8.21 -3.37
C PHE A 230 -11.65 -7.52 -3.00
N HIS A 231 -11.75 -6.53 -2.12
CA HIS A 231 -10.62 -5.77 -1.61
C HIS A 231 -10.21 -6.38 -0.27
N ILE A 232 -8.99 -6.92 -0.17
CA ILE A 232 -8.42 -7.37 1.10
C ILE A 232 -7.69 -6.22 1.76
N ARG A 233 -7.89 -6.03 3.07
CA ARG A 233 -7.11 -5.14 3.91
C ARG A 233 -6.51 -5.90 5.07
N ILE A 234 -5.19 -5.78 5.24
CA ILE A 234 -4.48 -6.27 6.43
C ILE A 234 -4.20 -5.13 7.41
N GLY A 235 -4.05 -5.48 8.69
CA GLY A 235 -3.73 -4.52 9.75
C GLY A 235 -2.32 -3.93 9.64
N CYS A 236 -2.07 -2.90 10.46
CA CYS A 236 -0.73 -2.31 10.58
C CYS A 236 0.30 -3.34 11.04
N GLN A 237 1.43 -3.39 10.35
CA GLN A 237 2.44 -4.42 10.56
C GLN A 237 3.49 -4.01 11.61
N PRO A 238 4.10 -4.97 12.33
CA PRO A 238 5.25 -4.69 13.19
C PRO A 238 6.33 -3.90 12.44
N GLY A 239 7.00 -2.99 13.15
CA GLY A 239 7.98 -2.08 12.55
C GLY A 239 7.38 -0.82 11.89
N SER A 240 6.05 -0.67 11.87
CA SER A 240 5.35 0.51 11.32
C SER A 240 4.69 1.37 12.42
N PRO A 241 5.45 2.06 13.30
CA PRO A 241 4.88 2.80 14.43
C PRO A 241 4.02 4.01 14.01
N ASN A 242 4.16 4.46 12.78
CA ASN A 242 3.42 5.58 12.21
C ASN A 242 2.24 5.13 11.33
N CYS A 243 1.95 3.82 11.28
CA CYS A 243 0.76 3.29 10.63
C CYS A 243 -0.46 3.48 11.54
N LYS A 244 -1.56 3.96 10.97
CA LYS A 244 -2.82 4.17 11.68
C LYS A 244 -3.82 3.09 11.30
N GLY A 245 -4.18 2.26 12.28
CA GLY A 245 -5.22 1.25 12.12
C GLY A 245 -6.60 1.86 11.88
N GLN A 246 -7.53 1.01 11.46
CA GLN A 246 -8.96 1.33 11.48
C GLN A 246 -9.58 0.83 12.78
N GLU A 247 -10.75 1.36 13.12
CA GLU A 247 -11.58 0.80 14.19
C GLU A 247 -11.84 -0.69 13.94
N ALA A 248 -12.06 -1.47 14.99
CA ALA A 248 -12.41 -2.88 14.84
C ALA A 248 -13.74 -3.04 14.07
N THR A 249 -13.92 -4.18 13.41
CA THR A 249 -15.25 -4.53 12.90
C THR A 249 -16.18 -4.86 14.08
N PRO A 250 -17.49 -4.60 13.97
CA PRO A 250 -18.45 -5.05 14.98
C PRO A 250 -18.33 -6.55 15.27
N ASP A 251 -18.73 -6.98 16.46
CA ASP A 251 -18.65 -8.38 16.86
C ASP A 251 -19.70 -9.27 16.20
N ASP A 252 -20.76 -8.68 15.65
CA ASP A 252 -21.78 -9.40 14.89
C ASP A 252 -21.36 -9.70 13.44
N ASP A 253 -22.13 -10.59 12.78
CA ASP A 253 -21.85 -11.03 11.42
C ASP A 253 -22.11 -9.95 10.35
N GLY A 254 -22.67 -8.80 10.72
CA GLY A 254 -22.96 -7.67 9.86
C GLY A 254 -24.14 -7.89 8.91
N CYS A 255 -25.03 -8.85 9.20
CA CYS A 255 -26.15 -9.22 8.32
C CYS A 255 -27.50 -8.57 8.70
N GLY A 256 -27.53 -7.74 9.75
CA GLY A 256 -28.73 -7.06 10.23
C GLY A 256 -29.02 -5.71 9.57
N LYS A 257 -29.56 -4.77 10.35
CA LYS A 257 -29.96 -3.42 9.89
C LYS A 257 -28.90 -2.68 9.08
N PRO A 258 -27.59 -2.71 9.45
CA PRO A 258 -26.56 -2.04 8.64
C PRO A 258 -26.46 -2.55 7.20
N LEU A 259 -26.73 -3.84 6.96
CA LEU A 259 -26.78 -4.39 5.61
C LEU A 259 -28.08 -4.00 4.89
N ALA A 260 -29.22 -4.01 5.59
CA ALA A 260 -30.50 -3.65 5.01
C ALA A 260 -30.53 -2.21 4.45
N TRP A 261 -29.80 -1.28 5.07
CA TRP A 261 -29.65 0.10 4.56
C TRP A 261 -29.11 0.17 3.13
N TRP A 262 -28.21 -0.75 2.73
CA TRP A 262 -27.68 -0.83 1.36
C TRP A 262 -28.73 -1.19 0.30
N PHE A 263 -29.90 -1.68 0.71
CA PHE A 263 -31.02 -2.03 -0.17
C PHE A 263 -32.17 -1.01 -0.08
N THR A 264 -31.86 0.19 0.40
CA THR A 264 -32.72 1.39 0.30
C THR A 264 -32.22 2.29 -0.84
N GLU A 265 -32.96 3.32 -1.20
CA GLU A 265 -32.57 4.28 -2.25
C GLU A 265 -31.39 5.17 -1.82
N GLU A 266 -31.30 5.51 -0.52
CA GLU A 266 -30.37 6.52 0.02
C GLU A 266 -28.90 6.33 -0.39
N PRO A 267 -28.26 5.14 -0.26
CA PRO A 267 -26.86 4.93 -0.64
C PRO A 267 -26.59 5.02 -2.15
N TRP A 268 -27.63 4.99 -2.99
CA TRP A 268 -27.51 4.98 -4.44
C TRP A 268 -27.92 6.30 -5.09
N ARG A 269 -28.29 7.30 -4.29
CA ARG A 269 -28.62 8.62 -4.79
C ARG A 269 -27.43 9.21 -5.56
N PRO A 270 -27.66 9.82 -6.74
CA PRO A 270 -26.60 10.48 -7.49
C PRO A 270 -25.88 11.51 -6.63
N ASN A 271 -24.55 11.57 -6.78
CA ASN A 271 -23.76 12.63 -6.16
C ASN A 271 -24.27 13.98 -6.67
N LYS A 272 -24.58 14.91 -5.75
CA LYS A 272 -25.04 16.28 -6.06
C LYS A 272 -24.03 17.09 -6.87
N ASN A 273 -22.75 16.74 -6.80
CA ASN A 273 -21.68 17.37 -7.56
C ASN A 273 -20.77 16.29 -8.18
N PRO A 274 -21.18 15.64 -9.27
CA PRO A 274 -20.44 14.54 -9.87
C PRO A 274 -19.08 14.98 -10.42
N ASP A 275 -18.99 16.23 -10.88
CA ASP A 275 -17.80 16.84 -11.48
C ASP A 275 -16.81 17.37 -10.44
N ALA A 276 -17.16 17.36 -9.15
CA ALA A 276 -16.24 17.71 -8.09
C ALA A 276 -15.00 16.79 -8.14
N PRO A 277 -13.78 17.37 -8.08
CA PRO A 277 -12.56 16.58 -8.05
C PRO A 277 -12.56 15.66 -6.82
N LYS A 278 -12.09 14.43 -6.99
CA LYS A 278 -12.04 13.49 -5.86
C LYS A 278 -10.99 13.96 -4.86
N ALA A 279 -11.15 13.63 -3.59
CA ALA A 279 -10.20 14.02 -2.54
C ALA A 279 -8.74 13.64 -2.86
N ARG A 280 -8.55 12.48 -3.49
CA ARG A 280 -7.24 12.01 -3.99
C ARG A 280 -6.63 12.93 -5.05
N ASP A 281 -7.46 13.57 -5.88
CA ASP A 281 -7.05 14.46 -6.96
C ASP A 281 -6.66 15.86 -6.47
N LEU A 282 -7.05 16.21 -5.26
CA LEU A 282 -6.71 17.47 -4.59
C LEU A 282 -5.55 17.33 -3.60
N MET A 283 -5.19 16.10 -3.23
CA MET A 283 -4.23 15.85 -2.17
C MET A 283 -2.81 16.31 -2.57
N THR A 284 -2.21 17.19 -1.76
CA THR A 284 -0.81 17.60 -1.87
C THR A 284 0.05 16.87 -0.84
N MET A 285 1.37 17.04 -0.93
CA MET A 285 2.29 16.48 0.07
C MET A 285 2.04 17.01 1.48
N ALA A 286 1.56 18.25 1.62
CA ALA A 286 1.20 18.82 2.92
C ALA A 286 0.03 18.07 3.61
N ASN A 287 -0.79 17.34 2.84
CA ASN A 287 -1.83 16.50 3.42
C ASN A 287 -1.29 15.15 3.91
N LEU A 288 -0.13 14.68 3.46
CA LEU A 288 0.41 13.36 3.82
C LEU A 288 1.25 13.38 5.11
N PRO A 289 1.50 12.22 5.75
CA PRO A 289 2.51 12.12 6.80
C PRO A 289 3.86 12.66 6.32
N LYS A 290 4.61 13.34 7.21
CA LYS A 290 5.91 13.94 6.86
C LYS A 290 6.91 12.90 6.32
N GLN A 291 6.81 11.65 6.77
CA GLN A 291 7.60 10.52 6.31
C GLN A 291 7.42 10.25 4.81
N CYS A 292 6.31 10.66 4.21
CA CYS A 292 6.07 10.48 2.78
C CYS A 292 6.98 11.31 1.89
N GLN A 293 7.51 12.43 2.40
CA GLN A 293 8.57 13.14 1.69
C GLN A 293 9.86 12.30 1.69
N PHE A 294 10.26 11.77 2.85
CA PHE A 294 11.40 10.86 2.96
C PHE A 294 11.26 9.65 2.02
N VAL A 295 10.06 9.08 1.91
CA VAL A 295 9.77 7.97 0.98
C VAL A 295 10.04 8.37 -0.47
N LEU A 296 9.65 9.57 -0.91
CA LEU A 296 9.90 10.04 -2.28
C LEU A 296 11.37 10.33 -2.55
N ASP A 297 12.12 10.73 -1.52
CA ASP A 297 13.53 11.12 -1.61
C ASP A 297 14.50 9.93 -1.56
N GLN A 298 14.03 8.74 -1.14
CA GLN A 298 14.85 7.53 -1.15
C GLN A 298 15.31 7.15 -2.57
N PRO A 299 16.48 6.51 -2.71
CA PRO A 299 16.90 5.93 -3.98
C PRO A 299 15.91 4.86 -4.44
N ASP A 300 15.81 4.71 -5.76
CA ASP A 300 15.12 3.57 -6.37
C ASP A 300 15.89 2.28 -6.04
N ALA A 301 15.18 1.16 -6.00
CA ALA A 301 15.82 -0.16 -6.04
C ALA A 301 16.58 -0.38 -7.35
N ASP A 302 17.56 -1.29 -7.34
CA ASP A 302 18.40 -1.56 -8.51
C ASP A 302 17.59 -2.03 -9.73
N SER A 303 16.62 -2.91 -9.51
CA SER A 303 15.70 -3.38 -10.55
C SER A 303 14.43 -3.97 -9.95
N ALA A 304 13.36 -4.09 -10.73
CA ALA A 304 12.12 -4.70 -10.27
C ALA A 304 12.29 -6.19 -9.89
N GLU A 305 13.20 -6.89 -10.55
CA GLU A 305 13.53 -8.30 -10.33
C GLU A 305 14.28 -8.50 -9.02
N ALA A 306 15.17 -7.56 -8.66
CA ALA A 306 15.89 -7.56 -7.40
C ALA A 306 14.92 -7.45 -6.21
N VAL A 307 13.82 -6.70 -6.40
CA VAL A 307 12.76 -6.49 -5.39
C VAL A 307 11.46 -7.25 -5.62
N THR A 308 11.51 -8.29 -6.45
CA THR A 308 10.38 -9.22 -6.59
C THR A 308 10.51 -10.32 -5.54
N TYR A 309 9.43 -10.53 -4.79
CA TYR A 309 9.32 -11.50 -3.71
C TYR A 309 9.56 -12.95 -4.23
N ARG A 310 10.36 -13.73 -3.49
CA ARG A 310 10.76 -15.12 -3.85
C ARG A 310 10.43 -16.16 -2.79
N GLY A 311 9.50 -15.86 -1.89
CA GLY A 311 9.22 -16.70 -0.71
C GLY A 311 10.10 -16.32 0.50
N GLY A 312 9.63 -16.67 1.70
CA GLY A 312 10.42 -16.51 2.94
C GLY A 312 10.37 -15.13 3.60
N GLY A 313 9.50 -14.22 3.16
CA GLY A 313 9.20 -12.98 3.91
C GLY A 313 10.36 -11.99 4.07
N VAL A 314 11.49 -12.17 3.38
CA VAL A 314 12.69 -11.37 3.65
C VAL A 314 12.49 -9.96 3.09
N PRO A 315 12.42 -8.91 3.95
CA PRO A 315 12.47 -7.55 3.47
C PRO A 315 13.83 -7.33 2.83
N ILE A 316 13.86 -6.58 1.74
CA ILE A 316 15.11 -6.12 1.15
C ILE A 316 15.63 -5.06 2.10
N ALA A 317 16.40 -5.51 3.09
CA ALA A 317 17.36 -4.65 3.74
C ALA A 317 18.20 -4.07 2.60
N ALA A 318 18.30 -2.75 2.56
CA ALA A 318 19.37 -2.08 1.83
C ALA A 318 20.62 -2.89 2.10
N ARG A 319 21.21 -3.50 1.07
CA ARG A 319 22.52 -4.12 1.22
C ARG A 319 23.40 -2.95 1.66
N ALA A 320 23.77 -2.92 2.94
CA ALA A 320 24.82 -2.02 3.37
C ALA A 320 26.01 -2.34 2.46
N PRO A 321 26.66 -1.35 1.84
CA PRO A 321 27.82 -1.63 1.03
C PRO A 321 28.76 -2.49 1.88
N GLU A 322 29.11 -3.68 1.37
CA GLU A 322 30.19 -4.46 1.97
C GLU A 322 31.40 -3.52 2.04
N PRO A 323 32.04 -3.36 3.21
CA PRO A 323 33.27 -2.60 3.27
C PRO A 323 34.24 -3.24 2.27
N ASP A 324 34.78 -2.42 1.36
CA ASP A 324 35.78 -2.86 0.39
C ASP A 324 36.83 -3.69 1.12
N ALA A 325 37.03 -4.93 0.66
CA ALA A 325 38.08 -5.77 1.19
C ALA A 325 39.40 -5.00 1.09
N PRO A 326 40.14 -4.81 2.19
CA PRO A 326 41.41 -4.12 2.12
C PRO A 326 42.34 -4.86 1.15
N PRO A 327 43.16 -4.13 0.37
CA PRO A 327 44.08 -4.75 -0.58
C PRO A 327 44.98 -5.76 0.15
N PRO A 328 45.37 -6.86 -0.53
CA PRO A 328 46.11 -7.93 0.09
C PRO A 328 47.43 -7.39 0.66
N ILE A 329 47.56 -7.45 1.99
CA ILE A 329 48.82 -7.18 2.67
C ILE A 329 49.72 -8.39 2.41
N ALA A 330 50.77 -8.19 1.62
CA ALA A 330 51.88 -9.12 1.54
C ALA A 330 52.62 -9.12 2.89
N GLY A 331 52.27 -10.08 3.76
CA GLY A 331 52.87 -10.26 5.07
C GLY A 331 53.46 -11.66 5.22
N ASN A 332 54.78 -11.72 5.33
CA ASN A 332 55.56 -12.93 5.60
C ASN A 332 54.98 -13.75 6.76
N ALA A 333 54.90 -15.07 6.55
CA ALA A 333 54.57 -16.04 7.57
C ALA A 333 55.65 -16.08 8.67
N GLY A 334 55.26 -15.66 9.87
CA GLY A 334 55.94 -15.96 11.13
C GLY A 334 54.88 -16.43 12.13
N GLY A 335 55.02 -17.66 12.64
CA GLY A 335 53.95 -18.39 13.32
C GLY A 335 53.73 -18.10 14.81
N LEU A 336 52.75 -18.85 15.34
CA LEU A 336 52.30 -19.09 16.74
C LEU A 336 51.07 -18.27 17.22
N PRO A 337 50.25 -18.80 18.16
CA PRO A 337 49.53 -20.07 18.13
C PRO A 337 47.99 -19.88 18.24
N ASN A 338 47.23 -20.90 17.83
CA ASN A 338 45.77 -20.95 17.90
C ASN A 338 45.23 -20.86 19.34
N ALA A 339 44.61 -19.73 19.69
CA ALA A 339 43.60 -19.67 20.74
C ALA A 339 42.61 -18.53 20.42
N ALA A 340 41.31 -18.83 20.56
CA ALA A 340 40.13 -17.97 20.36
C ALA A 340 39.52 -17.95 18.94
N ASN A 341 38.91 -19.07 18.54
CA ASN A 341 37.87 -19.06 17.51
C ASN A 341 36.58 -18.46 18.10
N ALA A 342 36.15 -17.31 17.58
CA ALA A 342 34.88 -16.65 17.93
C ALA A 342 33.62 -17.37 17.40
N PHE A 343 33.76 -18.60 16.91
CA PHE A 343 32.69 -19.46 16.37
C PHE A 343 32.47 -20.74 17.19
N THR A 344 32.93 -20.77 18.44
CA THR A 344 32.65 -21.90 19.33
C THR A 344 31.19 -21.84 19.77
N ALA A 345 30.44 -22.93 19.59
CA ALA A 345 29.03 -23.01 19.95
C ALA A 345 28.80 -22.69 21.44
N THR A 346 27.80 -21.86 21.72
CA THR A 346 27.35 -21.54 23.08
C THR A 346 26.89 -22.82 23.79
N PRO A 347 27.36 -23.14 25.00
CA PRO A 347 26.86 -24.31 25.73
C PRO A 347 25.37 -24.14 26.07
N GLU A 348 24.59 -25.22 25.89
CA GLU A 348 23.19 -25.25 26.28
C GLU A 348 23.06 -25.09 27.81
N ILE A 349 22.63 -23.90 28.23
CA ILE A 349 22.17 -23.67 29.59
C ILE A 349 20.72 -24.15 29.64
N GLY A 350 20.49 -25.31 30.27
CA GLY A 350 19.16 -25.87 30.46
C GLY A 350 18.20 -24.90 31.16
N ILE A 351 16.91 -25.06 30.88
CA ILE A 351 15.80 -24.25 31.38
C ILE A 351 15.90 -24.09 32.92
N PRO A 352 15.97 -22.86 33.47
CA PRO A 352 16.00 -22.66 34.91
C PRO A 352 14.71 -23.15 35.57
N LEU A 353 14.83 -24.12 36.48
CA LEU A 353 13.71 -24.56 37.33
C LEU A 353 13.29 -23.43 38.29
N PRO A 354 11.98 -23.22 38.52
CA PRO A 354 11.49 -22.17 39.42
C PRO A 354 11.93 -22.42 40.87
N ARG A 355 12.59 -21.43 41.47
CA ARG A 355 12.94 -21.42 42.90
C ARG A 355 11.77 -20.92 43.74
N ARG A 356 11.58 -21.48 44.94
CA ARG A 356 10.52 -21.09 45.88
C ARG A 356 10.69 -19.64 46.34
N ARG A 357 9.55 -18.92 46.43
CA ARG A 357 9.43 -17.54 46.92
C ARG A 357 9.91 -17.45 48.39
N PRO A 358 10.78 -16.51 48.76
CA PRO A 358 11.13 -16.24 50.15
C PRO A 358 9.92 -15.76 50.96
N PRO A 359 9.80 -16.10 52.25
CA PRO A 359 8.69 -15.64 53.10
C PRO A 359 8.71 -14.12 53.25
N ALA A 360 7.51 -13.52 53.29
CA ALA A 360 7.31 -12.09 53.45
C ALA A 360 7.80 -11.65 54.84
N ASN A 361 8.68 -10.64 54.89
CA ASN A 361 9.05 -10.00 56.14
C ASN A 361 7.86 -9.21 56.67
N VAL A 362 7.45 -9.60 57.88
CA VAL A 362 6.51 -8.92 58.76
C VAL A 362 7.26 -7.79 59.46
N GLY A 363 6.74 -6.56 59.33
CA GLY A 363 6.81 -5.46 60.31
C GLY A 363 8.16 -5.03 60.90
N GLN A 364 8.58 -3.80 60.56
CA GLN A 364 8.57 -2.65 61.50
C GLN A 364 8.69 -1.34 60.71
#